data_AF-A0A242K2W7-F1
#
_entry.id   AF-A0A242K2W7-F1
#
_cell.length_a   1.000
_cell.length_b   1.000
_cell.length_c   1.000
_cell.angle_alpha   90.00
_cell.angle_beta   90.00
_cell.angle_gamma   90.00
#
_symmetry.space_group_name_H-M   'P 1'
#
loop_
_entity.id
_entity.type
_entity.pdbx_description
1 polymer ?
#
loop_
_entity_poly.entity_id
_entity_poly.type
_entity_poly.pdbx_seq_one_letter_code
_entity_poly.pdbx_strand_id
1 'polypeptide(L)'
;MKKKYRPYLFAGALILFVFLKNAVTNQLTTVQLSNDLFLCALPFLIIGGFLWVFSSGFFDHFHRSVHLARTRNRKKKLEFTSLSSASYGMYSFWLIIAGILLIVSLIFTLLSLL
;
A
#
# COMPACT_ATOMS: atom_id res chain seq x y z
N MET A 1 13.39 14.63 14.93
CA MET A 1 13.44 14.47 13.46
C MET A 1 13.05 13.05 13.00
N LYS A 2 11.88 12.47 13.33
CA LYS A 2 11.90 10.99 13.61
C LYS A 2 10.82 10.03 13.07
N LYS A 3 9.86 10.39 12.18
CA LYS A 3 8.95 9.36 11.60
C LYS A 3 8.57 9.49 10.12
N LYS A 4 8.63 10.69 9.51
CA LYS A 4 8.13 10.93 8.14
C LYS A 4 8.99 10.31 7.02
N TYR A 5 10.28 10.09 7.25
CA TYR A 5 11.21 9.56 6.23
C TYR A 5 11.30 8.03 6.16
N ARG A 6 10.68 7.32 7.11
CA ARG A 6 10.72 5.85 7.18
C ARG A 6 10.27 5.17 5.88
N PRO A 7 9.13 5.51 5.24
CA PRO A 7 8.71 4.82 4.02
C PRO A 7 9.70 5.00 2.86
N TYR A 8 10.33 6.18 2.75
CA TYR A 8 11.35 6.45 1.73
C TYR A 8 12.63 5.63 1.97
N LEU A 9 13.05 5.48 3.23
CA LEU A 9 14.19 4.63 3.58
C LEU A 9 13.91 3.16 3.27
N PHE A 10 12.71 2.66 3.59
CA PHE A 10 12.30 1.30 3.25
C PHE A 10 12.25 1.07 1.73
N ALA A 11 11.68 2.02 0.97
CA ALA A 11 11.65 1.95 -0.48
C ALA A 11 13.07 1.93 -1.07
N GLY A 12 13.96 2.80 -0.61
CA GLY A 12 15.36 2.84 -1.05
C GLY A 12 16.11 1.54 -0.73
N ALA A 13 15.91 0.98 0.47
CA ALA A 13 16.51 -0.31 0.85
C ALA A 13 16.01 -1.47 -0.03
N LEU A 14 14.71 -1.50 -0.35
CA LEU A 14 14.14 -2.49 -1.26
C LEU A 14 14.68 -2.38 -2.69
N ILE A 15 14.80 -1.16 -3.21
CA ILE A 15 15.40 -0.94 -4.53
C ILE A 15 16.84 -1.45 -4.56
N LEU A 16 17.65 -1.11 -3.55
CA LEU A 16 19.03 -1.57 -3.45
C LEU A 16 19.10 -3.10 -3.36
N PHE A 17 18.19 -3.72 -2.60
CA PHE A 17 18.11 -5.17 -2.50
C PHE A 17 17.77 -5.83 -3.85
N VAL A 18 16.80 -5.30 -4.61
CA VAL A 18 16.44 -5.80 -5.94
C VAL A 18 17.61 -5.65 -6.91
N PHE A 19 18.34 -4.52 -6.85
CA PHE A 19 19.55 -4.32 -7.64
C PHE A 19 20.64 -5.34 -7.29
N LEU A 20 20.91 -5.55 -6.00
CA LEU A 20 21.91 -6.51 -5.54
C LEU A 20 21.55 -7.94 -5.95
N LYS A 21 20.28 -8.33 -5.80
CA LYS A 21 19.79 -9.63 -6.27
C LYS A 21 20.05 -9.82 -7.77
N ASN A 22 19.73 -8.84 -8.59
CA ASN A 22 19.89 -8.94 -10.05
C ASN A 22 21.35 -8.89 -10.49
N ALA A 23 22.20 -8.18 -9.74
CA ALA A 23 23.65 -8.20 -9.95
C ALA A 23 24.23 -9.58 -9.66
N VAL A 24 23.81 -10.25 -8.58
CA VAL A 24 24.28 -11.60 -8.23
C VAL A 24 23.79 -12.65 -9.24
N THR A 25 22.58 -12.50 -9.78
CA THR A 25 22.04 -13.43 -10.79
C THR A 25 22.52 -13.15 -12.22
N ASN A 26 23.37 -12.14 -12.44
CA ASN A 26 23.80 -11.66 -13.77
C ASN A 26 22.64 -11.31 -14.72
N GLN A 27 21.50 -10.91 -14.16
CA GLN A 27 20.30 -10.56 -14.92
C GLN A 27 20.04 -9.05 -14.86
N LEU A 28 21.07 -8.26 -15.14
CA LEU A 28 21.01 -6.79 -15.16
C LEU A 28 20.39 -6.25 -16.46
N THR A 29 19.24 -6.78 -16.85
CA THR A 29 18.47 -6.22 -17.98
C THR A 29 17.43 -5.24 -17.45
N THR A 30 17.19 -4.18 -18.21
CA THR A 30 16.21 -3.13 -17.88
C THR A 30 14.80 -3.71 -17.67
N VAL A 31 14.44 -4.72 -18.46
CA VAL A 31 13.16 -5.45 -18.34
C VAL A 31 13.07 -6.23 -17.03
N GLN A 32 14.12 -6.96 -16.64
CA GLN A 32 14.08 -7.74 -15.41
C GLN A 32 14.06 -6.85 -14.16
N LEU A 33 14.83 -5.76 -14.15
CA LEU A 33 14.78 -4.77 -13.07
C LEU A 33 13.38 -4.16 -12.93
N SER A 34 12.72 -3.83 -14.04
CA SER A 34 11.33 -3.34 -14.01
C SER A 34 10.38 -4.39 -13.44
N ASN A 35 10.44 -5.62 -13.93
CA ASN A 35 9.54 -6.70 -13.51
C ASN A 35 9.70 -7.03 -12.01
N ASP A 36 10.94 -7.14 -11.53
CA ASP A 36 11.21 -7.43 -10.12
C ASP A 36 10.74 -6.30 -9.21
N LEU A 37 10.96 -5.04 -9.59
CA LEU A 37 10.45 -3.89 -8.85
C LEU A 37 8.92 -3.83 -8.84
N PHE A 38 8.28 -4.13 -9.98
CA PHE A 38 6.82 -4.21 -10.09
C PHE A 38 6.25 -5.29 -9.17
N LEU A 39 6.81 -6.50 -9.22
CA LEU A 39 6.40 -7.62 -8.37
C LEU A 39 6.62 -7.31 -6.89
N CYS A 40 7.71 -6.64 -6.53
CA CYS A 40 7.94 -6.16 -5.17
C CYS A 40 6.94 -5.09 -4.75
N ALA A 41 6.43 -4.25 -5.65
CA ALA A 41 5.47 -3.19 -5.33
C ALA A 41 4.06 -3.72 -5.02
N LEU A 42 3.64 -4.80 -5.69
CA LEU A 42 2.30 -5.38 -5.58
C LEU A 42 1.82 -5.65 -4.14
N PRO A 43 2.55 -6.35 -3.25
CA PRO A 43 2.08 -6.59 -1.89
C PRO A 43 1.84 -5.29 -1.12
N PHE A 44 2.70 -4.28 -1.30
CA PHE A 44 2.52 -2.96 -0.67
C PHE A 44 1.31 -2.22 -1.23
N LEU A 45 1.08 -2.32 -2.54
CA LEU A 45 -0.08 -1.71 -3.20
C LEU A 45 -1.39 -2.36 -2.73
N ILE A 46 -1.42 -3.68 -2.64
CA ILE A 46 -2.58 -4.44 -2.18
C ILE A 46 -2.91 -4.04 -0.74
N ILE A 47 -1.94 -4.13 0.18
CA ILE A 47 -2.14 -3.80 1.59
C ILE A 47 -2.51 -2.31 1.76
N GLY A 48 -1.78 -1.41 1.10
CA GLY A 48 -2.03 0.02 1.16
C GLY A 48 -3.40 0.40 0.58
N GLY A 49 -3.80 -0.23 -0.51
CA GLY A 49 -5.11 -0.05 -1.12
C GLY A 49 -6.25 -0.50 -0.21
N PHE A 50 -6.14 -1.69 0.39
CA PHE A 50 -7.12 -2.15 1.38
C PHE A 50 -7.21 -1.20 2.57
N LEU A 51 -6.08 -0.84 3.18
CA LEU A 51 -6.05 0.09 4.32
C LEU A 51 -6.62 1.46 3.96
N TRP A 52 -6.41 1.93 2.73
CA TRP A 52 -6.97 3.19 2.26
C TRP A 52 -8.50 3.12 2.14
N VAL A 53 -9.03 2.03 1.57
CA VAL A 53 -10.47 1.78 1.51
C VAL A 53 -11.06 1.64 2.91
N PHE A 54 -10.39 0.94 3.84
CA PHE A 54 -10.82 0.86 5.23
C PHE A 54 -10.81 2.22 5.94
N SER A 55 -9.78 3.04 5.70
CA SER A 55 -9.66 4.37 6.28
C SER A 55 -10.68 5.37 5.72
N SER A 56 -11.22 5.16 4.51
CA SER A 56 -12.19 6.05 3.87
C SER A 56 -13.55 6.14 4.60
N GLY A 57 -13.81 5.25 5.56
CA GLY A 57 -15.08 5.18 6.27
C GLY A 57 -16.17 4.42 5.51
N PHE A 58 -15.87 3.81 4.35
CA PHE A 58 -16.78 2.93 3.61
C PHE A 58 -17.33 1.81 4.50
N PHE A 59 -16.45 1.13 5.23
CA PHE A 59 -16.85 0.03 6.11
C PHE A 59 -17.61 0.51 7.35
N ASP A 60 -17.32 1.71 7.87
CA ASP A 60 -18.10 2.30 8.96
C ASP A 60 -19.54 2.62 8.49
N HIS A 61 -19.70 3.09 7.24
CA HIS A 61 -21.02 3.29 6.63
C HIS A 61 -21.75 1.98 6.37
N PHE A 62 -21.05 0.94 5.90
CA PHE A 62 -21.64 -0.39 5.72
C PHE A 62 -22.09 -1.00 7.04
N HIS A 63 -21.23 -0.95 8.06
CA HIS A 63 -21.56 -1.39 9.42
C HIS A 63 -22.77 -0.64 9.96
N ARG A 64 -22.81 0.69 9.80
CA ARG A 64 -23.95 1.51 10.22
C ARG A 64 -25.23 1.11 9.48
N SER A 65 -25.18 0.89 8.17
CA SER A 65 -26.34 0.48 7.36
C SER A 65 -26.86 -0.91 7.73
N VAL A 66 -25.98 -1.90 7.89
CA VAL A 66 -26.34 -3.27 8.32
C VAL A 66 -26.91 -3.26 9.73
N HIS A 67 -26.30 -2.48 10.64
CA HIS A 67 -26.82 -2.35 11.99
C HIS A 67 -28.18 -1.67 12.03
N LEU A 68 -28.39 -0.56 11.31
CA LEU A 68 -29.70 0.10 11.21
C LEU A 68 -30.78 -0.83 10.66
N ALA A 69 -30.43 -1.68 9.68
CA ALA A 69 -31.34 -2.71 9.17
C ALA A 69 -31.66 -3.78 10.23
N ARG A 70 -30.69 -4.17 11.06
CA ARG A 70 -30.83 -5.20 12.10
C ARG A 70 -31.46 -4.69 13.40
N THR A 71 -31.28 -3.43 13.76
CA THR A 71 -31.73 -2.83 15.03
C THR A 71 -32.93 -1.91 14.89
N ARG A 72 -33.59 -1.87 13.73
CA ARG A 72 -34.82 -1.11 13.47
C ARG A 72 -35.90 -1.27 14.56
N ASN A 73 -35.89 -2.37 15.32
CA ASN A 73 -36.80 -2.65 16.45
C ASN A 73 -36.19 -2.56 17.87
N ARG A 74 -34.94 -2.10 18.07
CA ARG A 74 -34.30 -2.03 19.41
C ARG A 74 -33.80 -0.61 19.75
N LYS A 75 -34.30 -0.04 20.85
CA LYS A 75 -34.04 1.34 21.35
C LYS A 75 -32.66 1.60 21.98
N LYS A 76 -31.67 0.72 21.85
CA LYS A 76 -30.39 0.86 22.55
C LYS A 76 -29.33 1.52 21.66
N LYS A 77 -28.95 2.76 21.97
CA LYS A 77 -27.71 3.37 21.45
C LYS A 77 -26.52 2.66 22.10
N LEU A 78 -25.60 2.17 21.27
CA LEU A 78 -24.39 1.49 21.72
C LEU A 78 -23.18 2.04 20.99
N GLU A 79 -22.06 2.04 21.69
CA GLU A 79 -20.77 2.60 21.29
C GLU A 79 -20.27 2.00 19.98
N PHE A 80 -20.01 2.88 19.02
CA PHE A 80 -19.52 2.52 17.70
C PHE A 80 -17.99 2.61 17.71
N THR A 81 -17.31 1.47 17.75
CA THR A 81 -15.86 1.45 17.55
C THR A 81 -15.57 1.58 16.06
N SER A 82 -15.07 2.74 15.62
CA SER A 82 -14.83 2.99 14.19
C SER A 82 -13.58 2.26 13.71
N LEU A 83 -13.74 1.43 12.68
CA LEU A 83 -12.62 0.71 12.04
C LEU A 83 -11.73 1.70 11.26
N SER A 84 -12.27 2.83 10.83
CA SER A 84 -11.51 3.93 10.23
C SER A 84 -10.44 4.49 11.17
N SER A 85 -10.72 4.58 12.49
CA SER A 85 -9.75 5.15 13.45
C SER A 85 -8.49 4.30 13.64
N ALA A 86 -8.62 2.97 13.58
CA ALA A 86 -7.50 2.05 13.68
C ALA A 86 -6.60 2.04 12.42
N SER A 87 -7.16 2.42 11.27
CA SER A 87 -6.49 2.38 9.96
C SER A 87 -5.94 3.75 9.52
N TYR A 88 -6.31 4.82 10.24
CA TYR A 88 -6.02 6.19 9.85
C TYR A 88 -4.51 6.47 9.82
N GLY A 89 -4.02 6.89 8.65
CA GLY A 89 -2.60 7.21 8.42
C GLY A 89 -1.67 6.01 8.21
N MET A 90 -2.11 4.78 8.48
CA MET A 90 -1.31 3.58 8.20
C MET A 90 -1.22 3.32 6.70
N TYR A 91 -2.30 3.54 5.95
CA TYR A 91 -2.33 3.32 4.50
C TYR A 91 -1.29 4.15 3.74
N SER A 92 -1.01 5.39 4.18
CA SER A 92 -0.04 6.28 3.52
C SER A 92 1.37 5.71 3.55
N PHE A 93 1.74 5.01 4.62
CA PHE A 93 3.05 4.36 4.71
C PHE A 93 3.24 3.31 3.60
N TRP A 94 2.25 2.43 3.43
CA TRP A 94 2.28 1.35 2.43
C TRP A 94 2.17 1.89 1.00
N LEU A 95 1.29 2.87 0.77
CA LEU A 95 1.10 3.47 -0.56
C LEU A 95 2.31 4.28 -1.04
N ILE A 96 3.03 4.96 -0.15
CA ILE A 96 4.26 5.69 -0.53
C ILE A 96 5.32 4.70 -1.04
N ILE A 97 5.51 3.57 -0.34
CA ILE A 97 6.46 2.53 -0.76
C ILE A 97 6.05 1.96 -2.13
N ALA A 98 4.78 1.56 -2.26
CA ALA A 98 4.24 1.03 -3.52
C ALA A 98 4.41 2.02 -4.68
N GLY A 99 4.07 3.30 -4.46
CA GLY A 99 4.16 4.34 -5.48
C GLY A 99 5.58 4.57 -5.96
N ILE A 100 6.56 4.61 -5.06
CA ILE A 100 7.98 4.78 -5.43
C ILE A 100 8.44 3.58 -6.27
N LEU A 101 8.18 2.35 -5.82
CA LEU A 101 8.62 1.16 -6.56
C LEU A 101 7.96 1.09 -7.95
N LEU A 102 6.67 1.45 -8.07
CA LEU A 102 5.97 1.48 -9.36
C LEU A 102 6.51 2.55 -10.30
N ILE A 103 6.78 3.77 -9.80
CA ILE A 103 7.34 4.84 -10.64
C ILE A 103 8.71 4.41 -11.18
N VAL A 104 9.57 3.83 -10.33
CA VAL A 104 10.89 3.36 -10.75
C VAL A 104 10.77 2.20 -11.75
N SER A 105 9.86 1.25 -11.52
CA SER A 105 9.55 0.19 -12.49
C SER A 105 9.12 0.76 -13.85
N LEU A 106 8.20 1.71 -13.86
CA LEU A 106 7.73 2.35 -15.10
C LEU A 106 8.86 3.06 -15.85
N ILE A 107 9.76 3.76 -15.14
CA ILE A 107 10.94 4.39 -15.74
C ILE A 107 11.81 3.34 -16.43
N PHE A 108 12.08 2.20 -15.78
CA PHE A 108 12.84 1.11 -16.40
C PHE A 108 12.13 0.51 -17.62
N THR A 109 10.81 0.32 -17.57
CA THR A 109 10.05 -0.14 -18.74
C THR A 109 10.16 0.83 -19.91
N LEU A 110 10.03 2.14 -19.66
CA LEU A 110 10.16 3.17 -20.69
C LEU A 110 11.57 3.21 -21.27
N LEU A 111 12.60 3.11 -20.44
CA LEU A 111 13.99 3.01 -20.90
C LEU A 111 14.25 1.74 -21.72
N SER A 112 13.52 0.65 -21.46
CA SER A 112 13.63 -0.57 -22.26
C SER A 112 12.95 -0.49 -23.62
N LEU A 113 12.05 0.48 -23.81
CA LEU A 113 11.32 0.71 -25.07
C LEU A 113 12.04 1.71 -25.99
N LEU A 114 13.03 2.45 -25.46
CA LEU A 114 13.86 3.40 -26.17
C LEU A 114 15.08 2.71 -26.80
#